data_AF-A0A956HAL7-F1
#
_entry.id   AF-A0A956HAL7-F1
#
_cell.length_a   1.000
_cell.length_b   1.000
_cell.length_c   1.000
_cell.angle_alpha   90.00
_cell.angle_beta   90.00
_cell.angle_gamma   90.00
#
_symmetry.space_group_name_H-M   'P 1'
#
loop_
_entity.id
_entity.type
_entity.pdbx_description
1 polymer ?
#
loop_
_entity_poly.entity_id
_entity_poly.type
_entity_poly.pdbx_seq_one_letter_code
_entity_poly.pdbx_strand_id
1 'polypeptide(L)'
;MSESSSAPLAIAGLVIGALAGGIVGWIAHSTTAEPRIVETEKVVQEDLSPEALAKMCEELNPDDRTRLLDSQSRVEELEKQLAEREAALAELKTQNETDETRRKAAAKKWKEMEAEIEQLKAERDAAVQERDELRTELKQTLVELDRQIRRAETFKAKAKEFKKKSTENDWAAFLAQAKVELCDKGTRKRHEKCHEAVEEALNVAIQDKFETCIDGYQARPVLAQAEKGETLPT
;
A
#
# COMPACT_ATOMS: atom_id res chain seq x y z
N MET A 1 -23.47 31.95 67.17
CA MET A 1 -24.03 30.60 66.98
C MET A 1 -23.49 30.07 65.67
N SER A 2 -22.74 28.97 65.76
CA SER A 2 -22.23 28.04 64.75
C SER A 2 -21.43 28.61 63.56
N GLU A 3 -20.11 28.42 63.51
CA GLU A 3 -19.35 27.18 63.12
C GLU A 3 -19.31 27.02 61.59
N SER A 4 -18.24 26.59 60.93
CA SER A 4 -16.87 26.25 61.31
C SER A 4 -16.07 26.17 60.00
N SER A 5 -14.80 26.53 60.08
CA SER A 5 -13.77 26.37 59.05
C SER A 5 -13.12 25.00 59.18
N SER A 6 -12.81 24.29 58.08
CA SER A 6 -11.66 23.37 58.05
C SER A 6 -11.24 23.01 56.62
N ALA A 7 -9.96 23.26 56.36
CA ALA A 7 -9.19 22.78 55.22
C ALA A 7 -8.65 21.33 55.47
N PRO A 8 -8.08 20.67 54.44
CA PRO A 8 -7.81 19.22 54.39
C PRO A 8 -6.34 18.86 54.69
N LEU A 9 -6.07 17.57 54.99
CA LEU A 9 -4.79 16.82 55.01
C LEU A 9 -5.05 15.54 55.86
N ALA A 10 -4.53 14.34 55.67
CA ALA A 10 -3.68 13.67 54.69
C ALA A 10 -3.53 12.18 55.15
N ILE A 11 -3.07 11.31 54.24
CA ILE A 11 -2.09 10.21 54.49
C ILE A 11 -2.57 8.89 55.17
N ALA A 12 -2.56 7.85 54.33
CA ALA A 12 -1.89 6.52 54.43
C ALA A 12 -2.27 5.42 55.46
N GLY A 13 -2.25 4.18 54.94
CA GLY A 13 -2.06 2.91 55.64
C GLY A 13 -2.69 1.74 54.84
N LEU A 14 -1.94 1.00 54.00
CA LEU A 14 -1.37 -0.35 54.27
C LEU A 14 -2.41 -1.40 54.74
N VAL A 15 -2.51 -2.66 54.30
CA VAL A 15 -1.80 -3.54 53.35
C VAL A 15 -2.49 -4.93 53.45
N ILE A 16 -2.21 -5.84 52.51
CA ILE A 16 -2.55 -7.30 52.48
C ILE A 16 -3.94 -7.72 52.01
N GLY A 17 -3.97 -8.15 50.75
CA GLY A 17 -4.96 -9.08 50.18
C GLY A 17 -4.37 -9.81 48.98
N ALA A 18 -3.16 -10.34 49.13
CA ALA A 18 -2.56 -11.26 48.17
C ALA A 18 -3.36 -12.57 48.13
N LEU A 19 -3.38 -13.24 46.97
CA LEU A 19 -3.82 -14.63 46.69
C LEU A 19 -5.13 -14.85 45.91
N ALA A 20 -5.48 -14.02 44.91
CA ALA A 20 -6.49 -14.44 43.92
C ALA A 20 -6.32 -13.96 42.46
N GLY A 21 -5.29 -13.17 42.12
CA GLY A 21 -5.19 -12.56 40.79
C GLY A 21 -4.19 -13.19 39.80
N GLY A 22 -3.52 -14.29 40.18
CA GLY A 22 -2.36 -14.86 39.46
C GLY A 22 -2.64 -15.42 38.06
N ILE A 23 -3.88 -15.35 37.55
CA ILE A 23 -4.26 -15.81 36.21
C ILE A 23 -4.65 -14.64 35.29
N VAL A 24 -4.87 -13.43 35.83
CA VAL A 24 -5.19 -12.24 35.02
C VAL A 24 -3.92 -11.54 34.49
N GLY A 25 -2.77 -11.80 35.11
CA GLY A 25 -1.48 -11.16 34.75
C GLY A 25 -0.86 -11.61 33.43
N TRP A 26 -1.24 -12.76 32.86
CA TRP A 26 -0.68 -13.20 31.57
C TRP A 26 -1.46 -12.67 30.36
N ILE A 27 -2.72 -12.25 30.54
CA ILE A 27 -3.50 -11.57 29.50
C ILE A 27 -3.19 -10.06 29.46
N ALA A 28 -2.68 -9.50 30.57
CA ALA A 28 -2.33 -8.08 30.64
C ALA A 28 -0.95 -7.72 30.04
N HIS A 29 -0.06 -8.69 29.77
CA HIS A 29 1.26 -8.39 29.20
C HIS A 29 1.28 -8.39 27.66
N SER A 30 0.32 -9.02 26.98
CA SER A 30 0.15 -8.89 25.53
C SER A 30 -0.56 -7.59 25.12
N THR A 31 -1.15 -6.86 26.08
CA THR A 31 -1.78 -5.55 25.86
C THR A 31 -0.90 -4.37 26.31
N THR A 32 0.26 -4.63 26.92
CA THR A 32 1.23 -3.61 27.39
C THR A 32 2.61 -3.74 26.75
N ALA A 33 2.71 -4.36 25.57
CA ALA A 33 3.80 -4.04 24.66
C ALA A 33 3.50 -2.65 24.10
N GLU A 34 4.21 -1.63 24.60
CA GLU A 34 4.16 -0.26 24.08
C GLU A 34 4.17 -0.33 22.55
N PRO A 35 3.16 0.24 21.86
CA PRO A 35 3.20 0.30 20.42
C PRO A 35 4.45 1.11 20.08
N ARG A 36 5.43 0.45 19.44
CA ARG A 36 6.43 1.18 18.68
C ARG A 36 5.65 1.98 17.68
N ILE A 37 5.52 3.27 17.95
CA ILE A 37 5.16 4.28 16.98
C ILE A 37 6.26 4.16 15.93
N VAL A 38 6.01 3.34 14.90
CA VAL A 38 6.58 3.61 13.61
C VAL A 38 6.00 4.98 13.32
N GLU A 39 6.81 6.02 13.50
CA GLU A 39 6.58 7.32 12.92
C GLU A 39 6.43 7.03 11.44
N THR A 40 5.18 6.81 11.00
CA THR A 40 4.82 7.03 9.62
C THR A 40 5.10 8.50 9.46
N GLU A 41 6.31 8.77 8.97
CA GLU A 41 6.75 10.02 8.41
C GLU A 41 5.50 10.62 7.79
N LYS A 42 4.98 11.68 8.43
CA LYS A 42 3.84 12.41 7.90
C LYS A 42 4.35 12.91 6.58
N VAL A 43 4.06 12.17 5.52
CA VAL A 43 4.29 12.59 4.15
C VAL A 43 3.59 13.93 4.11
N VAL A 44 4.41 14.97 3.98
CA VAL A 44 3.98 16.35 3.85
C VAL A 44 2.84 16.31 2.85
N GLN A 45 1.63 16.65 3.31
CA GLN A 45 0.48 16.78 2.45
C GLN A 45 0.75 18.00 1.59
N GLU A 46 1.52 17.79 0.53
CA GLU A 46 1.64 18.75 -0.54
C GLU A 46 0.28 18.72 -1.24
N ASP A 47 -0.44 19.83 -1.15
CA ASP A 47 -1.72 20.00 -1.83
C ASP A 47 -1.47 19.88 -3.34
N LEU A 48 -1.65 18.66 -3.85
CA LEU A 48 -1.57 18.35 -5.27
C LEU A 48 -2.56 19.27 -6.00
N SER A 49 -2.03 20.09 -6.91
CA SER A 49 -2.85 20.96 -7.74
C SER A 49 -3.86 20.12 -8.55
N PRO A 50 -5.01 20.71 -8.94
CA PRO A 50 -6.00 20.03 -9.78
C PRO A 50 -5.40 19.40 -11.04
N GLU A 51 -4.35 20.01 -11.60
CA GLU A 51 -3.61 19.51 -12.76
C GLU A 51 -2.78 18.27 -12.45
N ALA A 52 -2.13 18.21 -11.27
CA ALA A 52 -1.39 17.02 -10.85
C ALA A 52 -2.34 15.84 -10.60
N LEU A 53 -3.51 16.11 -10.02
CA LEU A 53 -4.60 15.15 -9.86
C LEU A 53 -5.12 14.64 -11.22
N ALA A 54 -5.33 15.53 -12.19
CA ALA A 54 -5.79 15.16 -13.54
C ALA A 54 -4.77 14.27 -14.28
N LYS A 55 -3.47 14.57 -14.14
CA LYS A 55 -2.40 13.78 -14.75
C LYS A 55 -2.23 12.41 -14.09
N MET A 56 -2.44 12.32 -12.77
CA MET A 56 -2.43 11.03 -12.05
C MET A 56 -3.66 10.17 -12.39
N CYS A 57 -4.78 10.80 -12.75
CA CYS A 57 -5.98 10.09 -13.21
C CYS A 57 -5.83 9.42 -14.59
N GLU A 58 -4.75 9.64 -15.34
CA GLU A 58 -4.52 8.93 -16.61
C GLU A 58 -4.21 7.42 -16.43
N GLU A 59 -3.65 7.03 -15.29
CA GLU A 59 -3.24 5.64 -15.00
C GLU A 59 -4.19 4.91 -14.03
N LEU A 60 -5.24 5.57 -13.58
CA LEU A 60 -6.20 5.02 -12.62
C LEU A 60 -7.26 4.12 -13.28
N ASN A 61 -7.81 3.21 -12.48
CA ASN A 61 -8.91 2.34 -12.88
C ASN A 61 -10.05 3.20 -13.47
N PRO A 62 -10.49 2.95 -14.72
CA PRO A 62 -11.44 3.81 -15.43
C PRO A 62 -12.72 4.12 -14.64
N ASP A 63 -13.15 3.21 -13.76
CA ASP A 63 -14.35 3.39 -12.93
C ASP A 63 -14.19 4.50 -11.87
N ASP A 64 -13.06 4.54 -11.16
CA ASP A 64 -12.80 5.53 -10.10
C ASP A 64 -12.57 6.92 -10.69
N ARG A 65 -11.88 6.98 -11.84
CA ARG A 65 -11.74 8.22 -12.62
C ARG A 65 -13.10 8.74 -13.07
N THR A 66 -13.96 7.87 -13.57
CA THR A 66 -15.30 8.25 -14.04
C THR A 66 -16.13 8.84 -12.91
N ARG A 67 -16.11 8.21 -11.72
CA ARG A 67 -16.82 8.72 -10.52
C ARG A 67 -16.29 10.08 -10.05
N LEU A 68 -14.98 10.27 -10.03
CA LEU A 68 -14.40 11.55 -9.64
C LEU A 68 -14.73 12.68 -10.64
N LEU A 69 -14.73 12.37 -11.94
CA LEU A 69 -15.11 13.34 -12.97
C LEU A 69 -16.60 13.65 -12.94
N ASP A 70 -17.45 12.65 -12.73
CA ASP A 70 -18.89 12.81 -12.60
C ASP A 70 -19.23 13.69 -11.39
N SER A 71 -18.65 13.43 -10.22
CA SER A 71 -18.81 14.27 -9.03
C SER A 71 -18.33 15.71 -9.23
N GLN A 72 -17.22 15.93 -9.94
CA GLN A 72 -16.77 17.28 -10.30
C GLN A 72 -17.77 17.99 -11.21
N SER A 73 -18.25 17.31 -12.26
CA SER A 73 -19.23 17.88 -13.19
C SER A 73 -20.55 18.23 -12.49
N ARG A 74 -20.96 17.41 -11.50
CA ARG A 74 -22.15 17.67 -10.69
C ARG A 74 -22.00 18.91 -9.82
N VAL A 75 -20.82 19.12 -9.21
CA VAL A 75 -20.55 20.34 -8.43
C VAL A 75 -20.62 21.57 -9.34
N GLU A 76 -19.98 21.53 -10.52
CA GLU A 76 -19.99 22.65 -11.47
C GLU A 76 -21.41 22.99 -11.95
N GLU A 77 -22.22 21.98 -12.26
CA GLU A 77 -23.61 22.19 -12.67
C GLU A 77 -24.47 22.76 -11.54
N LEU A 78 -24.30 22.28 -10.31
CA LEU A 78 -25.01 22.83 -9.14
C LEU A 78 -24.61 24.27 -8.85
N GLU A 79 -23.33 24.61 -8.94
CA GLU A 79 -22.84 25.99 -8.78
C GLU A 79 -23.42 26.93 -9.85
N LYS A 80 -23.53 26.46 -11.09
CA LYS A 80 -24.15 27.21 -12.17
C LYS A 80 -25.64 27.44 -11.92
N GLN A 81 -26.39 26.39 -11.56
CA GLN A 81 -27.82 26.52 -11.26
C GLN A 81 -28.07 27.46 -10.07
N LEU A 82 -27.24 27.37 -9.04
CA LEU A 82 -27.32 28.24 -7.87
C LEU A 82 -27.07 29.70 -8.27
N ALA A 83 -26.05 29.98 -9.09
CA ALA A 83 -25.77 31.32 -9.60
C ALA A 83 -26.93 31.89 -10.45
N GLU A 84 -27.53 31.07 -11.33
CA GLU A 84 -28.69 31.45 -12.14
C GLU A 84 -29.90 31.81 -11.26
N ARG A 85 -30.17 31.02 -10.21
CA ARG A 85 -31.29 31.26 -9.28
C ARG A 85 -31.05 32.45 -8.37
N GLU A 86 -29.85 32.64 -7.86
CA GLU A 86 -29.49 33.83 -7.07
C GLU A 86 -29.60 35.11 -7.91
N ALA A 87 -29.20 35.08 -9.19
CA ALA A 87 -29.38 36.20 -10.11
C ALA A 87 -30.87 36.49 -10.39
N ALA A 88 -31.67 35.47 -10.66
CA ALA A 88 -33.11 35.62 -10.88
C ALA A 88 -33.83 36.19 -9.64
N LEU A 89 -33.44 35.75 -8.44
CA LEU A 89 -33.98 36.28 -7.17
C LEU A 89 -33.54 37.73 -6.95
N ALA A 90 -32.31 38.09 -7.28
CA ALA A 90 -31.83 39.47 -7.23
C ALA A 90 -32.62 40.38 -8.18
N GLU A 91 -32.89 39.92 -9.40
CA GLU A 91 -33.71 40.68 -10.36
C GLU A 91 -35.15 40.86 -9.86
N LEU A 92 -35.76 39.80 -9.31
CA LEU A 92 -37.11 39.86 -8.73
C LEU A 92 -37.19 40.86 -7.56
N LYS A 93 -36.13 40.99 -6.75
CA LYS A 93 -36.06 41.97 -5.65
C LYS A 93 -36.04 43.42 -6.12
N THR A 94 -35.58 43.68 -7.35
CA THR A 94 -35.51 45.04 -7.90
C THR A 94 -36.82 45.48 -8.58
N GLN A 95 -37.72 44.53 -8.89
CA GLN A 95 -39.01 44.83 -9.51
C GLN A 95 -39.98 45.41 -8.47
N ASN A 96 -40.34 46.69 -8.63
CA ASN A 96 -41.26 47.40 -7.75
C ASN A 96 -42.69 47.29 -8.27
N GLU A 97 -43.45 46.34 -7.72
CA GLU A 97 -44.85 46.15 -8.09
C GLU A 97 -45.76 47.10 -7.31
N THR A 98 -46.71 47.75 -7.96
CA THR A 98 -47.66 48.68 -7.33
C THR A 98 -49.01 48.03 -7.01
N ASP A 99 -49.35 46.95 -7.70
CA ASP A 99 -50.58 46.16 -7.51
C ASP A 99 -50.40 45.15 -6.35
N GLU A 100 -51.31 45.19 -5.36
CA GLU A 100 -51.25 44.36 -4.16
C GLU A 100 -51.36 42.86 -4.47
N THR A 101 -52.13 42.47 -5.49
CA THR A 101 -52.27 41.07 -5.90
C THR A 101 -50.95 40.55 -6.50
N ARG A 102 -50.29 41.37 -7.32
CA ARG A 102 -48.99 41.06 -7.90
C ARG A 102 -47.88 41.05 -6.86
N ARG A 103 -47.92 41.94 -5.86
CA ARG A 103 -47.00 41.91 -4.70
C ARG A 103 -47.08 40.60 -3.93
N LYS A 104 -48.29 40.12 -3.64
CA LYS A 104 -48.49 38.83 -2.94
C LYS A 104 -47.98 37.66 -3.76
N ALA A 105 -48.22 37.67 -5.08
CA ALA A 105 -47.69 36.66 -5.99
C ALA A 105 -46.15 36.70 -6.08
N ALA A 106 -45.55 37.89 -6.15
CA ALA A 106 -44.10 38.08 -6.16
C ALA A 106 -43.45 37.63 -4.83
N ALA A 107 -44.07 37.94 -3.69
CA ALA A 107 -43.60 37.49 -2.38
C ALA A 107 -43.65 35.96 -2.24
N LYS A 108 -44.68 35.30 -2.81
CA LYS A 108 -44.76 33.83 -2.87
C LYS A 108 -43.64 33.25 -3.71
N LYS A 109 -43.42 33.79 -4.92
CA LYS A 109 -42.33 33.37 -5.81
C LYS A 109 -40.95 33.58 -5.19
N TRP A 110 -40.73 34.69 -4.48
CA TRP A 110 -39.48 34.92 -3.78
C TRP A 110 -39.25 33.84 -2.71
N LYS A 111 -40.23 33.58 -1.84
CA LYS A 111 -40.09 32.51 -0.84
C LYS A 111 -39.81 31.14 -1.47
N GLU A 112 -40.44 30.85 -2.60
CA GLU A 112 -40.20 29.62 -3.37
C GLU A 112 -38.75 29.58 -3.91
N MET A 113 -38.25 30.65 -4.51
CA MET A 113 -36.86 30.73 -5.00
C MET A 113 -35.83 30.69 -3.87
N GLU A 114 -36.12 31.31 -2.72
CA GLU A 114 -35.22 31.28 -1.55
C GLU A 114 -35.12 29.86 -0.98
N ALA A 115 -36.24 29.13 -0.92
CA ALA A 115 -36.23 27.72 -0.54
C ALA A 115 -35.48 26.85 -1.57
N GLU A 116 -35.63 27.13 -2.87
CA GLU A 116 -34.90 26.42 -3.94
C GLU A 116 -33.39 26.68 -3.85
N ILE A 117 -32.96 27.92 -3.57
CA ILE A 117 -31.54 28.25 -3.37
C ILE A 117 -30.96 27.55 -2.15
N GLU A 118 -31.69 27.51 -1.03
CA GLU A 118 -31.24 26.78 0.16
C GLU A 118 -31.12 25.28 -0.11
N GLN A 119 -32.07 24.71 -0.88
CA GLN A 119 -31.97 23.32 -1.31
C GLN A 119 -30.74 23.08 -2.21
N LEU A 120 -30.53 23.93 -3.22
CA LEU A 120 -29.37 23.83 -4.12
C LEU A 120 -28.04 23.99 -3.37
N LYS A 121 -27.98 24.85 -2.35
CA LYS A 121 -26.82 24.99 -1.46
C LYS A 121 -26.53 23.70 -0.71
N ALA A 122 -27.56 23.09 -0.11
CA ALA A 122 -27.41 21.82 0.59
C ALA A 122 -26.95 20.70 -0.36
N GLU A 123 -27.50 20.63 -1.58
CA GLU A 123 -27.09 19.65 -2.60
C GLU A 123 -25.65 19.88 -3.07
N ARG A 124 -25.25 21.14 -3.28
CA ARG A 124 -23.87 21.51 -3.63
C ARG A 124 -22.90 21.10 -2.54
N ASP A 125 -23.21 21.42 -1.28
CA ASP A 125 -22.37 21.09 -0.13
C ASP A 125 -22.19 19.57 0.02
N ALA A 126 -23.25 18.80 -0.18
CA ALA A 126 -23.19 17.34 -0.18
C ALA A 126 -22.31 16.80 -1.34
N ALA A 127 -22.47 17.33 -2.56
CA ALA A 127 -21.66 16.92 -3.70
C ALA A 127 -20.17 17.29 -3.54
N VAL A 128 -19.87 18.43 -2.91
CA VAL A 128 -18.51 18.84 -2.56
C VAL A 128 -17.89 17.88 -1.56
N GLN A 129 -18.63 17.48 -0.53
CA GLN A 129 -18.16 16.48 0.44
C GLN A 129 -17.84 15.15 -0.24
N GLU A 130 -18.76 14.64 -1.07
CA GLU A 130 -18.56 13.39 -1.82
C GLU A 130 -17.29 13.45 -2.69
N ARG A 131 -17.09 14.54 -3.44
CA ARG A 131 -15.88 14.75 -4.24
C ARG A 131 -14.60 14.72 -3.39
N ASP A 132 -14.62 15.37 -2.22
CA ASP A 132 -13.43 15.49 -1.36
C ASP A 132 -13.12 14.17 -0.64
N GLU A 133 -14.14 13.40 -0.29
CA GLU A 133 -14.01 12.01 0.17
C GLU A 133 -13.36 11.13 -0.90
N LEU A 134 -13.91 11.15 -2.12
CA LEU A 134 -13.36 10.40 -3.26
C LEU A 134 -11.89 10.77 -3.54
N ARG A 135 -11.55 12.07 -3.46
CA ARG A 135 -10.15 12.53 -3.61
C ARG A 135 -9.24 11.96 -2.52
N THR A 136 -9.74 11.87 -1.29
CA THR A 136 -8.97 11.34 -0.16
C THR A 136 -8.75 9.84 -0.30
N GLU A 137 -9.79 9.08 -0.65
CA GLU A 137 -9.69 7.64 -0.91
C GLU A 137 -8.71 7.34 -2.05
N LEU A 138 -8.76 8.15 -3.11
CA LEU A 138 -7.85 8.04 -4.25
C LEU A 138 -6.39 8.22 -3.82
N LYS A 139 -6.10 9.26 -3.04
CA LYS A 139 -4.76 9.53 -2.50
C LYS A 139 -4.25 8.36 -1.65
N GLN A 140 -5.11 7.80 -0.78
CA GLN A 140 -4.75 6.66 0.05
C GLN A 140 -4.44 5.41 -0.78
N THR A 141 -5.25 5.15 -1.81
CA THR A 141 -5.06 4.01 -2.72
C THR A 141 -3.72 4.11 -3.46
N LEU A 142 -3.35 5.31 -3.92
CA LEU A 142 -2.06 5.54 -4.57
C LEU A 142 -0.87 5.26 -3.65
N VAL A 143 -0.94 5.72 -2.39
CA VAL A 143 0.12 5.46 -1.40
C VAL A 143 0.25 3.97 -1.11
N GLU A 144 -0.87 3.24 -0.99
CA GLU A 144 -0.83 1.80 -0.75
C GLU A 144 -0.29 1.03 -1.97
N LEU A 145 -0.64 1.44 -3.19
CA LEU A 145 -0.10 0.87 -4.43
C LEU A 145 1.42 1.09 -4.53
N ASP A 146 1.93 2.29 -4.27
CA ASP A 146 3.38 2.55 -4.25
C ASP A 146 4.09 1.65 -3.23
N ARG A 147 3.49 1.50 -2.04
CA ARG A 147 4.00 0.59 -1.00
C ARG A 147 4.01 -0.87 -1.45
N GLN A 148 3.02 -1.31 -2.21
CA GLN A 148 2.97 -2.66 -2.77
C GLN A 148 4.02 -2.86 -3.86
N ILE A 149 4.22 -1.88 -4.74
CA ILE A 149 5.26 -1.90 -5.78
C ILE A 149 6.64 -2.04 -5.14
N ARG A 150 6.97 -1.18 -4.16
CA ARG A 150 8.26 -1.27 -3.45
C ARG A 150 8.44 -2.64 -2.79
N ARG A 151 7.40 -3.17 -2.14
CA ARG A 151 7.45 -4.53 -1.56
C ARG A 151 7.72 -5.56 -2.64
N ALA A 152 6.99 -5.56 -3.75
CA ALA A 152 7.18 -6.49 -4.87
C ALA A 152 8.60 -6.41 -5.46
N GLU A 153 9.15 -5.22 -5.61
CA GLU A 153 10.53 -5.02 -6.06
C GLU A 153 11.55 -5.60 -5.08
N THR A 154 11.38 -5.37 -3.77
CA THR A 154 12.27 -5.96 -2.76
C THR A 154 12.18 -7.49 -2.74
N PHE A 155 10.98 -8.05 -2.91
CA PHE A 155 10.80 -9.50 -3.03
C PHE A 155 11.45 -10.04 -4.30
N LYS A 156 11.32 -9.36 -5.44
CA LYS A 156 11.98 -9.73 -6.70
C LYS A 156 13.50 -9.69 -6.58
N ALA A 157 14.05 -8.68 -5.92
CA ALA A 157 15.49 -8.58 -5.65
C ALA A 157 15.97 -9.74 -4.76
N LYS A 158 15.28 -10.00 -3.65
CA LYS A 158 15.58 -11.15 -2.77
C LYS A 158 15.44 -12.48 -3.50
N ALA A 159 14.41 -12.66 -4.31
CA ALA A 159 14.20 -13.87 -5.09
C ALA A 159 15.34 -14.12 -6.08
N LYS A 160 15.84 -13.07 -6.77
CA LYS A 160 17.04 -13.16 -7.61
C LYS A 160 18.28 -13.55 -6.81
N GLU A 161 18.49 -12.94 -5.64
CA GLU A 161 19.60 -13.26 -4.76
C GLU A 161 19.55 -14.71 -4.28
N PHE A 162 18.39 -15.18 -3.81
CA PHE A 162 18.20 -16.57 -3.39
C PHE A 162 18.36 -17.56 -4.54
N LYS A 163 17.86 -17.21 -5.74
CA LYS A 163 18.06 -18.03 -6.94
C LYS A 163 19.55 -18.20 -7.23
N LYS A 164 20.31 -17.09 -7.25
CA LYS A 164 21.76 -17.14 -7.49
C LYS A 164 22.48 -18.01 -6.47
N LYS A 165 22.21 -17.80 -5.18
CA LYS A 165 22.79 -18.62 -4.10
C LYS A 165 22.40 -20.09 -4.20
N SER A 166 21.17 -20.39 -4.60
CA SER A 166 20.71 -21.77 -4.81
C SER A 166 21.48 -22.42 -5.96
N THR A 167 21.63 -21.74 -7.09
CA THR A 167 22.36 -22.26 -8.25
C THR A 167 23.84 -22.47 -7.93
N GLU A 168 24.47 -21.54 -7.20
CA GLU A 168 25.86 -21.67 -6.71
C GLU A 168 26.02 -22.89 -5.79
N ASN A 169 25.07 -23.10 -4.85
CA ASN A 169 25.07 -24.27 -3.97
C ASN A 169 24.85 -25.58 -4.73
N ASP A 170 23.94 -25.60 -5.70
CA ASP A 170 23.67 -26.76 -6.55
C ASP A 170 24.90 -27.12 -7.39
N TRP A 171 25.62 -26.13 -7.93
CA TRP A 171 26.89 -26.34 -8.65
C TRP A 171 27.98 -26.89 -7.71
N ALA A 172 28.13 -26.32 -6.52
CA ALA A 172 29.09 -26.81 -5.54
C ALA A 172 28.81 -28.27 -5.12
N ALA A 173 27.52 -28.62 -4.97
CA ALA A 173 27.11 -30.00 -4.70
C ALA A 173 27.42 -30.94 -5.87
N PHE A 174 27.12 -30.50 -7.10
CA PHE A 174 27.46 -31.26 -8.32
C PHE A 174 28.97 -31.51 -8.43
N LEU A 175 29.80 -30.48 -8.23
CA LEU A 175 31.27 -30.59 -8.22
C LEU A 175 31.77 -31.55 -7.14
N ALA A 176 31.22 -31.45 -5.92
CA ALA A 176 31.59 -32.33 -4.83
C ALA A 176 31.26 -33.79 -5.14
N GLN A 177 30.07 -34.05 -5.69
CA GLN A 177 29.66 -35.38 -6.11
C GLN A 177 30.52 -35.91 -7.25
N ALA A 178 30.84 -35.07 -8.24
CA ALA A 178 31.73 -35.42 -9.35
C ALA A 178 33.11 -35.87 -8.87
N LYS A 179 33.69 -35.15 -7.90
CA LYS A 179 34.97 -35.51 -7.29
C LYS A 179 34.89 -36.86 -6.59
N VAL A 180 33.82 -37.11 -5.82
CA VAL A 180 33.63 -38.39 -5.14
C VAL A 180 33.51 -39.52 -6.15
N GLU A 181 32.65 -39.41 -7.16
CA GLU A 181 32.40 -40.48 -8.14
C GLU A 181 33.63 -40.79 -9.01
N LEU A 182 34.38 -39.78 -9.44
CA LEU A 182 35.53 -39.96 -10.33
C LEU A 182 36.82 -40.30 -9.59
N CYS A 183 37.01 -39.76 -8.39
CA CYS A 183 38.27 -39.83 -7.66
C CYS A 183 38.24 -40.79 -6.46
N ASP A 184 37.18 -41.58 -6.25
CA ASP A 184 37.02 -42.44 -5.05
C ASP A 184 38.16 -43.47 -4.84
N LYS A 185 38.92 -43.79 -5.90
CA LYS A 185 39.97 -44.82 -5.88
C LYS A 185 41.37 -44.20 -5.85
N GLY A 186 41.99 -44.10 -4.67
CA GLY A 186 43.35 -43.56 -4.58
C GLY A 186 43.98 -43.46 -3.19
N THR A 187 45.20 -42.91 -3.16
CA THR A 187 45.88 -42.41 -1.95
C THR A 187 45.69 -40.89 -1.88
N ARG A 188 45.81 -40.28 -0.68
CA ARG A 188 45.55 -38.84 -0.46
C ARG A 188 46.18 -37.90 -1.52
N LYS A 189 47.45 -38.13 -1.88
CA LYS A 189 48.16 -37.34 -2.92
C LYS A 189 47.61 -37.52 -4.33
N ARG A 190 46.99 -38.67 -4.64
CA ARG A 190 46.31 -38.92 -5.91
C ARG A 190 44.93 -38.28 -5.95
N HIS A 191 44.23 -38.19 -4.80
CA HIS A 191 42.94 -37.50 -4.71
C HIS A 191 43.08 -35.99 -4.95
N GLU A 192 44.07 -35.34 -4.35
CA GLU A 192 44.32 -33.90 -4.57
C GLU A 192 44.51 -33.58 -6.07
N LYS A 193 45.39 -34.32 -6.76
CA LYS A 193 45.60 -34.16 -8.21
C LYS A 193 44.36 -34.51 -9.05
N CYS A 194 43.59 -35.50 -8.63
CA CYS A 194 42.36 -35.89 -9.33
C CYS A 194 41.27 -34.82 -9.17
N HIS A 195 41.13 -34.23 -7.99
CA HIS A 195 40.19 -33.13 -7.75
C HIS A 195 40.54 -31.90 -8.58
N GLU A 196 41.83 -31.54 -8.66
CA GLU A 196 42.30 -30.44 -9.53
C GLU A 196 41.95 -30.69 -11.00
N ALA A 197 42.16 -31.92 -11.49
CA ALA A 197 41.82 -32.28 -12.87
C ALA A 197 40.30 -32.25 -13.13
N VAL A 198 39.47 -32.62 -12.15
CA VAL A 198 38.01 -32.52 -12.25
C VAL A 198 37.54 -31.07 -12.27
N GLU A 199 38.12 -30.19 -11.45
CA GLU A 199 37.82 -28.75 -11.46
C GLU A 199 38.24 -28.10 -12.78
N GLU A 200 39.40 -28.46 -13.32
CA GLU A 200 39.88 -27.94 -14.61
C GLU A 200 38.99 -28.40 -15.77
N ALA A 201 38.51 -29.65 -15.72
CA ALA A 201 37.58 -30.19 -16.71
C ALA A 201 36.20 -29.53 -16.61
N LEU A 202 35.68 -29.29 -15.40
CA LEU A 202 34.41 -28.62 -15.13
C LEU A 202 34.58 -27.10 -15.07
N ASN A 203 35.07 -26.54 -16.19
CA ASN A 203 35.38 -25.12 -16.33
C ASN A 203 34.11 -24.23 -16.35
N VAL A 204 34.35 -22.91 -16.41
CA VAL A 204 33.28 -21.88 -16.42
C VAL A 204 32.25 -22.10 -17.54
N ALA A 205 32.66 -22.59 -18.70
CA ALA A 205 31.72 -22.84 -19.81
C ALA A 205 30.74 -23.99 -19.50
N ILE A 206 31.17 -25.00 -18.74
CA ILE A 206 30.28 -26.08 -18.27
C ILE A 206 29.40 -25.58 -17.13
N GLN A 207 29.94 -24.75 -16.23
CA GLN A 207 29.15 -24.07 -15.21
C GLN A 207 28.03 -23.23 -15.84
N ASP A 208 28.32 -22.41 -16.85
CA ASP A 208 27.31 -21.59 -17.54
C ASP A 208 26.20 -22.44 -18.18
N LYS A 209 26.56 -23.59 -18.77
CA LYS A 209 25.58 -24.56 -19.30
C LYS A 209 24.73 -25.15 -18.17
N PHE A 210 25.34 -25.51 -17.04
CA PHE A 210 24.65 -26.02 -15.85
C PHE A 210 23.67 -24.99 -15.28
N GLU A 211 24.10 -23.73 -15.13
CA GLU A 211 23.27 -22.62 -14.68
C GLU A 211 22.09 -22.41 -15.64
N THR A 212 22.33 -22.44 -16.95
CA THR A 212 21.28 -22.33 -17.98
C THR A 212 20.24 -23.45 -17.88
N CYS A 213 20.67 -24.70 -17.65
CA CYS A 213 19.76 -25.83 -17.48
C CYS A 213 18.88 -25.69 -16.22
N ILE A 214 19.47 -25.33 -15.08
CA ILE A 214 18.72 -25.10 -13.83
C ILE A 214 17.76 -23.93 -13.97
N ASP A 215 18.21 -22.83 -14.56
CA ASP A 215 17.41 -21.63 -14.77
C ASP A 215 16.25 -21.86 -15.74
N GLY A 216 16.42 -22.78 -16.71
CA GLY A 216 15.40 -23.23 -17.63
C GLY A 216 14.43 -24.27 -17.05
N TYR A 217 14.51 -24.58 -15.75
CA TYR A 217 13.74 -25.65 -15.09
C TYR A 217 13.93 -27.03 -15.75
N GLN A 218 15.05 -27.25 -16.42
CA GLN A 218 15.39 -28.54 -17.00
C GLN A 218 15.92 -29.48 -15.90
N ALA A 219 15.98 -30.78 -16.21
CA ALA A 219 16.51 -31.76 -15.27
C ALA A 219 17.95 -31.38 -14.86
N ARG A 220 18.28 -31.59 -13.58
CA ARG A 220 19.64 -31.34 -13.06
C ARG A 220 20.64 -32.20 -13.85
N PRO A 221 21.71 -31.62 -14.40
CA PRO A 221 22.74 -32.39 -15.09
C PRO A 221 23.34 -33.45 -14.15
N VAL A 222 23.51 -34.66 -14.67
CA VAL A 222 24.11 -35.80 -13.97
C VAL A 222 25.32 -36.26 -14.77
N LEU A 223 26.36 -36.74 -14.08
CA LEU A 223 27.49 -37.37 -14.75
C LEU A 223 27.06 -38.68 -15.41
N ALA A 224 27.38 -38.83 -16.69
CA ALA A 224 27.17 -40.06 -17.44
C ALA A 224 28.52 -40.59 -17.92
N GLN A 225 28.73 -41.90 -17.76
CA GLN A 225 29.90 -42.56 -18.30
C GLN A 225 29.64 -42.86 -19.78
N ALA A 226 30.46 -42.32 -20.68
CA ALA A 226 30.34 -42.59 -22.11
C ALA A 226 30.65 -44.07 -22.40
N GLU A 227 29.77 -44.73 -23.16
CA GLU A 227 30.03 -46.09 -23.63
C GLU A 227 31.09 -46.10 -24.74
N LYS A 228 31.74 -47.25 -24.94
CA LYS A 228 32.89 -47.38 -25.84
C LYS A 228 32.44 -47.20 -27.30
N GLY A 229 32.69 -46.02 -27.88
CA GLY A 229 32.30 -45.66 -29.24
C GLY A 229 31.24 -44.55 -29.33
N GLU A 230 30.74 -44.07 -28.20
CA GLU A 230 29.78 -42.97 -28.14
C GLU A 230 30.50 -41.62 -28.24
N THR A 231 30.03 -40.75 -29.13
CA THR A 231 30.54 -39.38 -29.24
C THR A 231 29.93 -38.54 -28.14
N LEU A 232 30.77 -37.96 -27.28
CA LEU A 232 30.32 -37.01 -26.27
C LEU A 232 29.56 -35.85 -26.93
N PRO A 233 28.41 -35.42 -26.39
CA PRO A 233 27.70 -34.26 -26.91
C PRO A 233 28.59 -33.01 -26.76
N THR A 234 28.88 -32.37 -27.89
CA THR A 234 29.64 -31.10 -27.98
C THR A 234 28.81 -29.92 -27.49
#